data_AF-A0A355WGZ4-F1
#
_entry.id   AF-A0A355WGZ4-F1
#
_cell.length_a   1.000
_cell.length_b   1.000
_cell.length_c   1.000
_cell.angle_alpha   90.00
_cell.angle_beta   90.00
_cell.angle_gamma   90.00
#
_symmetry.space_group_name_H-M   'P 1'
#
loop_
_entity.id
_entity.type
_entity.pdbx_description
1 polymer ?
#
loop_
_entity_poly.entity_id
_entity_poly.type
_entity_poly.pdbx_seq_one_letter_code
_entity_poly.pdbx_strand_id
1 'polypeptide(L)'
;GSIAAGGTLGSLIPPSVPMVIYGILTNSDIGKLFMAGILPGLLLVVLFIGSIAVLTALRPNVGPRGPRSDWRARLIALGRVRGILVLFTIVLGGIYFGIFTPTEAAGIVIELGLITPPIGMNVFVVKSVVKDVELWTIFAGVWPFVAAGLVALGLVIAFTEIALWLPSKM
;
A
#
# COMPACT_ATOMS: atom_id res chain seq x y z
N GLY A 1 15.71 1.35 -11.36
CA GLY A 1 16.36 0.67 -10.22
C GLY A 1 15.64 0.97 -8.93
N SER A 2 15.89 2.13 -8.34
CA SER A 2 15.35 2.56 -7.04
C SER A 2 13.82 2.55 -6.95
N ILE A 3 13.09 3.00 -8.00
CA ILE A 3 11.61 2.95 -8.02
C ILE A 3 11.10 1.50 -8.02
N ALA A 4 11.70 0.62 -8.83
CA ALA A 4 11.32 -0.79 -8.91
C ALA A 4 11.62 -1.54 -7.60
N ALA A 5 12.80 -1.31 -7.01
CA ALA A 5 13.19 -1.92 -5.74
C ALA A 5 12.39 -1.37 -4.54
N GLY A 6 12.00 -0.09 -4.56
CA GLY A 6 11.13 0.50 -3.55
C GLY A 6 9.71 -0.08 -3.60
N GLY A 7 9.17 -0.33 -4.79
CA GLY A 7 7.84 -0.93 -4.96
C GLY A 7 7.76 -2.37 -4.43
N THR A 8 8.78 -3.19 -4.68
CA THR A 8 8.79 -4.59 -4.23
C THR A 8 9.01 -4.70 -2.71
N LEU A 9 9.90 -3.89 -2.14
CA LEU A 9 10.16 -3.88 -0.69
C LEU A 9 9.04 -3.24 0.12
N GLY A 10 8.21 -2.39 -0.49
CA GLY A 10 7.01 -1.84 0.14
C GLY A 10 6.04 -2.91 0.64
N SER A 11 6.04 -4.11 0.02
CA SER A 11 5.23 -5.26 0.47
C SER A 11 5.61 -5.80 1.86
N LEU A 12 6.81 -5.48 2.36
CA LEU A 12 7.29 -5.87 3.68
C LEU A 12 6.99 -4.83 4.75
N ILE A 13 6.59 -3.62 4.35
CA ILE A 13 6.23 -2.54 5.27
C ILE A 13 4.73 -2.63 5.55
N PRO A 14 4.28 -2.50 6.81
CA PRO A 14 2.86 -2.51 7.14
C PRO A 14 2.07 -1.45 6.38
N PRO A 15 0.84 -1.76 5.91
CA PRO A 15 0.18 -3.06 5.99
C PRO A 15 0.70 -4.08 4.95
N SER A 16 1.13 -5.25 5.42
CA SER A 16 1.89 -6.23 4.65
C SER A 16 1.24 -7.62 4.72
N VAL A 17 0.83 -8.16 3.57
CA VAL A 17 0.26 -9.52 3.47
C VAL A 17 1.25 -10.61 3.94
N PRO A 18 2.54 -10.59 3.55
CA PRO A 18 3.51 -11.54 4.09
C PRO A 18 3.63 -11.52 5.62
N MET A 19 3.57 -10.33 6.24
CA MET A 19 3.57 -10.21 7.70
C MET A 19 2.31 -10.80 8.33
N VAL A 20 1.14 -10.61 7.74
CA VAL A 20 -0.11 -11.23 8.23
C VAL A 20 0.00 -12.75 8.20
N ILE A 21 0.47 -13.32 7.07
CA ILE A 21 0.69 -14.77 6.94
C ILE A 21 1.68 -15.25 8.00
N TYR A 22 2.81 -14.55 8.18
CA TYR A 22 3.79 -14.89 9.21
C TYR A 22 3.20 -14.85 10.62
N GLY A 23 2.42 -13.80 10.95
CA GLY A 23 1.75 -13.68 12.24
C GLY A 23 0.77 -14.82 12.52
N ILE A 24 0.00 -15.24 11.51
CA ILE A 24 -0.89 -16.41 11.60
C ILE A 24 -0.09 -17.69 11.82
N LEU A 25 0.95 -17.93 11.01
CA LEU A 25 1.77 -19.15 11.10
C LEU A 25 2.50 -19.28 12.45
N THR A 26 2.89 -18.14 13.04
CA THR A 26 3.63 -18.09 14.31
C THR A 26 2.73 -17.85 15.52
N ASN A 27 1.40 -17.78 15.34
CA ASN A 27 0.44 -17.38 16.38
C ASN A 27 0.87 -16.11 17.14
N SER A 28 1.48 -15.16 16.43
CA SER A 28 1.93 -13.89 16.98
C SER A 28 0.88 -12.80 16.79
N ASP A 29 0.86 -11.83 17.71
CA ASP A 29 0.02 -10.64 17.58
C ASP A 29 0.44 -9.82 16.35
N ILE A 30 -0.44 -9.75 15.35
CA ILE A 30 -0.16 -9.08 14.07
C ILE A 30 -0.03 -7.56 14.25
N GLY A 31 -0.76 -6.96 15.19
CA GLY A 31 -0.64 -5.53 15.49
C GLY A 31 0.76 -5.19 16.03
N LYS A 32 1.29 -6.02 16.93
CA LYS A 32 2.67 -5.91 17.42
C LYS A 32 3.69 -6.18 16.31
N LEU A 33 3.43 -7.17 15.45
CA LEU A 33 4.28 -7.48 14.31
C LEU A 33 4.36 -6.29 13.34
N PHE A 34 3.24 -5.61 13.07
CA PHE A 34 3.22 -4.40 12.27
C PHE A 34 4.02 -3.27 12.91
N MET A 35 3.87 -3.02 14.21
CA MET A 35 4.70 -2.03 14.91
C MET A 35 6.19 -2.37 14.83
N ALA A 36 6.54 -3.65 14.98
CA ALA A 36 7.91 -4.13 14.84
C ALA A 36 8.47 -3.89 13.42
N GLY A 37 7.62 -3.82 12.39
CA GLY A 37 7.98 -3.48 11.02
C GLY A 37 8.41 -2.03 10.78
N ILE A 38 8.09 -1.10 11.68
CA ILE A 38 8.43 0.33 11.53
C ILE A 38 9.94 0.53 11.55
N LEU A 39 10.64 -0.07 12.51
CA LEU A 39 12.09 0.07 12.66
C LEU A 39 12.88 -0.47 11.44
N PRO A 40 12.67 -1.71 10.95
CA PRO A 40 13.33 -2.20 9.75
C PRO A 40 12.90 -1.41 8.50
N GLY A 41 11.68 -0.88 8.45
CA GLY A 41 11.24 0.03 7.38
C GLY A 41 12.05 1.32 7.34
N LEU A 42 12.25 1.98 8.49
CA LEU A 42 13.09 3.16 8.60
C LEU A 42 14.56 2.87 8.25
N LEU A 43 15.09 1.74 8.72
CA LEU A 43 16.43 1.28 8.36
C LEU A 43 16.56 1.12 6.84
N LEU A 44 15.58 0.50 6.19
CA LEU A 44 15.53 0.34 4.73
C LEU A 44 15.54 1.69 4.01
N VAL A 45 14.76 2.67 4.49
CA VAL A 45 14.74 4.02 3.94
C VAL A 45 16.14 4.64 3.99
N VAL A 46 16.81 4.55 5.15
CA VAL A 46 18.18 5.08 5.31
C VAL A 46 19.16 4.38 4.38
N LEU A 47 19.10 3.05 4.29
CA LEU A 47 19.97 2.26 3.41
C LEU A 47 19.73 2.56 1.93
N PHE A 48 18.49 2.82 1.52
CA PHE A 48 18.15 3.23 0.15
C PHE A 48 18.69 4.61 -0.17
N ILE A 49 18.48 5.58 0.73
CA ILE A 49 19.02 6.94 0.56
C ILE A 49 20.55 6.88 0.47
N GLY A 50 21.19 6.13 1.38
CA GLY A 50 22.64 5.92 1.37
C GLY A 50 23.13 5.29 0.08
N SER A 51 22.47 4.22 -0.38
CA SER A 51 22.83 3.52 -1.61
C SER A 51 22.67 4.42 -2.85
N ILE A 52 21.59 5.21 -2.93
CA ILE A 52 21.40 6.20 -4.00
C ILE A 52 22.49 7.27 -3.95
N ALA A 53 22.80 7.80 -2.76
CA ALA A 53 23.84 8.82 -2.58
C ALA A 53 25.22 8.29 -2.98
N VAL A 54 25.59 7.08 -2.56
CA VAL A 54 26.86 6.44 -2.90
C VAL A 54 26.95 6.15 -4.40
N LEU A 55 25.90 5.58 -5.01
CA LEU A 55 25.89 5.27 -6.44
C LEU A 55 26.00 6.54 -7.29
N THR A 56 25.27 7.60 -6.93
CA THR A 56 25.33 8.88 -7.65
C THR A 56 26.63 9.63 -7.43
N ALA A 57 27.30 9.46 -6.28
CA ALA A 57 28.63 9.99 -6.01
C ALA A 57 29.74 9.25 -6.79
N LEU A 58 29.69 7.91 -6.83
CA LEU A 58 30.69 7.09 -7.52
C LEU A 58 30.51 7.08 -9.04
N ARG A 59 29.27 7.18 -9.52
CA ARG A 59 28.93 7.14 -10.95
C ARG A 59 27.93 8.26 -11.28
N PRO A 60 28.38 9.50 -11.52
CA PRO A 60 27.49 10.63 -11.79
C PRO A 60 26.53 10.42 -12.97
N ASN A 61 26.92 9.58 -13.94
CA ASN A 61 26.11 9.26 -15.12
C ASN A 61 24.82 8.47 -14.80
N VAL A 62 24.71 7.79 -13.65
CA VAL A 62 23.47 7.06 -13.30
C VAL A 62 22.39 7.97 -12.69
N GLY A 63 22.73 9.20 -12.31
CA GLY A 63 21.81 10.18 -11.75
C GLY A 63 22.21 11.61 -12.10
N PRO A 64 22.11 12.01 -13.38
CA PRO A 64 22.47 13.35 -13.81
C PRO A 64 21.63 14.41 -13.10
N ARG A 65 22.25 15.55 -12.80
CA ARG A 65 21.61 16.64 -12.07
C ARG A 65 20.48 17.25 -12.90
N GLY A 66 19.23 17.01 -12.48
CA GLY A 66 18.06 17.69 -13.04
C GLY A 66 17.99 19.18 -12.63
N PRO A 67 17.09 19.95 -13.26
CA PRO A 67 16.82 21.33 -12.87
C PRO A 67 16.37 21.39 -11.40
N ARG A 68 16.81 22.43 -10.68
CA ARG A 68 16.51 22.60 -9.25
C ARG A 68 15.00 22.77 -9.04
N SER A 69 14.38 21.84 -8.32
CA SER A 69 13.00 21.99 -7.88
C SER A 69 12.90 22.90 -6.66
N ASP A 70 12.01 23.88 -6.77
CA ASP A 70 11.68 24.83 -5.70
C ASP A 70 11.04 24.14 -4.49
N TRP A 71 11.18 24.73 -3.30
CA TRP A 71 10.65 24.15 -2.04
C TRP A 71 9.13 23.94 -2.06
N ARG A 72 8.39 24.84 -2.71
CA ARG A 72 6.94 24.69 -2.92
C ARG A 72 6.61 23.46 -3.77
N ALA A 73 7.36 23.23 -4.84
CA ALA A 73 7.18 22.06 -5.70
C ALA A 73 7.48 20.75 -4.96
N ARG A 74 8.46 20.75 -4.04
CA ARG A 74 8.79 19.59 -3.19
C ARG A 74 7.66 19.23 -2.23
N LEU A 75 7.07 20.22 -1.56
CA LEU A 75 5.95 20.01 -0.63
C LEU A 75 4.69 19.53 -1.38
N ILE A 76 4.40 20.08 -2.55
CA ILE A 76 3.28 19.62 -3.40
C ILE A 76 3.50 18.17 -3.85
N ALA A 77 4.72 17.79 -4.19
CA ALA A 77 5.05 16.41 -4.57
C ALA A 77 4.84 15.41 -3.40
N LEU A 78 5.20 15.79 -2.17
CA LEU A 78 4.91 15.00 -0.97
C LEU A 78 3.41 14.79 -0.77
N GLY A 79 2.60 15.80 -1.11
CA GLY A 79 1.13 15.70 -1.09
C GLY A 79 0.55 14.60 -1.98
N ARG A 80 1.30 14.09 -2.97
CA ARG A 80 0.86 12.94 -3.79
C ARG A 80 0.90 11.61 -3.03
N VAL A 81 1.68 11.53 -1.94
CA VAL A 81 1.84 10.32 -1.10
C VAL A 81 0.72 10.21 -0.05
N ARG A 82 -0.12 11.25 0.10
CA ARG A 82 -1.20 11.31 1.11
C ARG A 82 -2.13 10.10 1.12
N GLY A 83 -2.39 9.49 -0.04
CA GLY A 83 -3.25 8.31 -0.12
C GLY A 83 -2.68 7.11 0.64
N ILE A 84 -1.36 6.92 0.56
CA ILE A 84 -0.66 5.86 1.29
C ILE A 84 -0.70 6.13 2.80
N LEU A 85 -0.55 7.39 3.22
CA LEU A 85 -0.66 7.77 4.63
C LEU A 85 -2.07 7.53 5.18
N VAL A 86 -3.11 7.93 4.43
CA VAL A 86 -4.50 7.69 4.80
C VAL A 86 -4.77 6.19 4.94
N LEU A 87 -4.32 5.38 3.98
CA LEU A 87 -4.46 3.93 4.02
C LEU A 87 -3.77 3.33 5.26
N PHE A 88 -2.53 3.72 5.52
CA PHE A 88 -1.76 3.28 6.68
C PHE A 88 -2.48 3.60 7.99
N THR A 89 -3.00 4.83 8.13
CA THR A 89 -3.73 5.26 9.32
C THR A 89 -5.04 4.51 9.50
N ILE A 90 -5.81 4.28 8.44
CA ILE A 90 -7.06 3.51 8.49
C ILE A 90 -6.77 2.08 8.95
N VAL A 91 -5.78 1.42 8.36
CA VAL A 91 -5.48 0.02 8.64
C VAL A 91 -4.93 -0.16 10.05
N LEU A 92 -3.88 0.57 10.42
CA LEU A 92 -3.32 0.45 11.76
C LEU A 92 -4.27 0.95 12.84
N GLY A 93 -5.00 2.04 12.56
CA GLY A 93 -6.01 2.56 13.48
C GLY A 93 -7.10 1.53 13.73
N GLY A 94 -7.69 0.97 12.67
CA GLY A 94 -8.76 -0.01 12.83
C GLY A 94 -8.33 -1.33 13.46
N ILE A 95 -7.12 -1.82 13.18
CA ILE A 95 -6.56 -2.99 13.89
C ILE A 95 -6.35 -2.66 15.38
N TYR A 96 -5.79 -1.49 15.69
CA TYR A 96 -5.46 -1.11 17.07
C TYR A 96 -6.72 -0.87 17.93
N PHE A 97 -7.73 -0.22 17.36
CA PHE A 97 -9.01 0.00 18.01
C PHE A 97 -9.94 -1.23 17.97
N GLY A 98 -9.50 -2.34 17.38
CA GLY A 98 -10.28 -3.59 17.29
C GLY A 98 -11.53 -3.49 16.40
N ILE A 99 -11.56 -2.51 15.49
CA ILE A 99 -12.69 -2.28 14.58
C ILE A 99 -12.75 -3.39 13.51
N PHE A 100 -11.60 -3.86 13.04
CA PHE A 100 -11.50 -4.98 12.09
C PHE A 100 -10.23 -5.80 12.31
N THR A 101 -10.28 -7.08 11.93
CA THR A 101 -9.15 -8.00 12.06
C THR A 101 -8.04 -7.68 11.06
N PRO A 102 -6.79 -8.13 11.29
CA PRO A 102 -5.71 -7.99 10.31
C PRO A 102 -6.02 -8.63 8.95
N THR A 103 -6.86 -9.67 8.94
CA THR A 103 -7.34 -10.34 7.74
C THR A 103 -8.30 -9.45 6.95
N GLU A 104 -9.26 -8.82 7.62
CA GLU A 104 -10.16 -7.83 7.02
C GLU A 104 -9.41 -6.60 6.52
N ALA A 105 -8.44 -6.12 7.32
CA ALA A 105 -7.56 -5.03 6.94
C ALA A 105 -6.76 -5.33 5.66
N ALA A 106 -6.30 -6.58 5.47
CA ALA A 106 -5.65 -6.99 4.23
C ALA A 106 -6.61 -6.90 3.03
N GLY A 107 -7.89 -7.25 3.21
CA GLY A 107 -8.92 -7.07 2.17
C GLY A 107 -9.12 -5.60 1.80
N ILE A 108 -9.25 -4.73 2.81
CA ILE A 108 -9.37 -3.27 2.64
C ILE A 108 -8.17 -2.71 1.87
N VAL A 109 -6.95 -3.16 2.18
CA VAL A 109 -5.72 -2.70 1.51
C VAL A 109 -5.69 -3.08 0.04
N ILE A 110 -6.12 -4.30 -0.30
CA ILE A 110 -6.18 -4.75 -1.68
C ILE A 110 -7.21 -3.92 -2.46
N GLU A 111 -8.39 -3.70 -1.91
CA GLU A 111 -9.42 -2.85 -2.55
C GLU A 111 -8.99 -1.38 -2.71
N LEU A 112 -8.52 -0.77 -1.62
CA LEU A 112 -8.15 0.64 -1.60
C LEU A 112 -6.89 0.92 -2.42
N GLY A 113 -5.92 0.01 -2.41
CA GLY A 113 -4.65 0.15 -3.11
C GLY A 113 -4.71 -0.15 -4.60
N LEU A 114 -5.48 -1.17 -5.01
CA LEU A 114 -5.51 -1.60 -6.41
C LEU A 114 -6.55 -0.86 -7.25
N ILE A 115 -7.68 -0.49 -6.66
CA ILE A 115 -8.85 -0.09 -7.43
C ILE A 115 -9.30 1.33 -7.05
N THR A 116 -9.29 1.70 -5.76
CA THR A 116 -9.89 2.97 -5.31
C THR A 116 -9.09 4.22 -5.73
N PRO A 117 -9.71 5.20 -6.42
CA PRO A 117 -9.07 6.48 -6.71
C PRO A 117 -8.69 7.25 -5.43
N PRO A 118 -7.55 7.95 -5.36
CA PRO A 118 -6.58 8.25 -6.43
C PRO A 118 -5.41 7.26 -6.51
N ILE A 119 -5.40 6.21 -5.69
CA ILE A 119 -4.25 5.30 -5.53
C ILE A 119 -4.31 4.18 -6.58
N GLY A 120 -5.52 3.71 -6.89
CA GLY A 120 -5.85 2.54 -7.70
C GLY A 120 -4.80 2.17 -8.75
N MET A 121 -3.84 1.34 -8.35
CA MET A 121 -2.67 1.02 -9.17
C MET A 121 -3.09 0.39 -10.51
N ASN A 122 -4.17 -0.40 -10.51
CA ASN A 122 -4.73 -1.01 -11.70
C ASN A 122 -5.31 0.02 -12.66
N VAL A 123 -5.85 1.14 -12.17
CA VAL A 123 -6.35 2.23 -13.02
C VAL A 123 -5.21 2.89 -13.80
N PHE A 124 -4.04 3.06 -13.16
CA PHE A 124 -2.85 3.57 -13.84
C PHE A 124 -2.29 2.58 -14.87
N VAL A 125 -2.38 1.27 -14.61
CA VAL A 125 -2.04 0.22 -15.59
C VAL A 125 -2.98 0.29 -16.79
N VAL A 126 -4.30 0.38 -16.57
CA VAL A 126 -5.29 0.52 -17.66
C VAL A 126 -5.03 1.78 -18.48
N LYS A 127 -4.74 2.92 -17.83
CA LYS A 127 -4.39 4.16 -18.54
C LYS A 127 -3.09 4.05 -19.36
N SER A 128 -2.16 3.19 -18.96
CA SER A 128 -0.93 2.95 -19.72
C SER A 128 -1.17 2.17 -21.03
N VAL A 129 -2.21 1.33 -21.04
CA VAL A 129 -2.63 0.52 -22.21
C VAL A 129 -3.62 1.30 -23.08
N VAL A 130 -4.62 1.94 -22.46
CA VAL A 130 -5.69 2.69 -23.14
C VAL A 130 -5.43 4.18 -23.00
N LYS A 131 -4.59 4.71 -23.89
CA LYS A 131 -4.12 6.10 -23.82
C LYS A 131 -5.21 7.13 -24.13
N ASP A 132 -6.22 6.73 -24.91
CA ASP A 132 -7.22 7.63 -25.48
C ASP A 132 -8.38 7.97 -24.52
N VAL A 133 -8.47 7.26 -23.39
CA VAL A 133 -9.51 7.49 -22.39
C VAL A 133 -8.98 8.33 -21.24
N GLU A 134 -9.68 9.40 -20.85
CA GLU A 134 -9.27 10.22 -19.73
C GLU A 134 -9.22 9.44 -18.40
N LEU A 135 -8.21 9.74 -17.56
CA LEU A 135 -8.04 9.09 -16.26
C LEU A 135 -9.28 9.26 -15.38
N TRP A 136 -9.95 10.41 -15.47
CA TRP A 136 -11.17 10.70 -14.72
C TRP A 136 -12.32 9.76 -15.09
N THR A 137 -12.46 9.42 -16.38
CA THR A 137 -13.45 8.45 -16.85
C THR A 137 -13.19 7.06 -16.29
N ILE A 138 -11.92 6.66 -16.23
CA ILE A 138 -11.53 5.36 -15.65
C ILE A 138 -11.81 5.34 -14.14
N PHE A 139 -11.49 6.42 -13.42
CA PHE A 139 -11.84 6.56 -12.00
C PHE A 139 -13.34 6.52 -11.76
N ALA A 140 -14.13 7.20 -12.59
CA ALA A 140 -15.59 7.19 -12.48
C ALA A 140 -16.17 5.78 -12.69
N GLY A 141 -15.65 5.03 -13.66
CA GLY A 141 -16.10 3.67 -13.99
C GLY A 141 -15.78 2.62 -12.93
N VAL A 142 -14.89 2.92 -11.99
CA VAL A 142 -14.45 1.99 -10.95
C VAL A 142 -15.38 1.97 -9.73
N TRP A 143 -16.15 3.03 -9.49
CA TRP A 143 -17.00 3.16 -8.30
C TRP A 143 -17.98 2.01 -8.03
N PRO A 144 -18.63 1.38 -9.04
CA PRO A 144 -19.49 0.22 -8.80
C PRO A 144 -18.74 -0.97 -8.19
N PHE A 145 -17.47 -1.17 -8.56
CA PHE A 145 -16.65 -2.26 -8.03
C PHE A 145 -16.19 -1.98 -6.60
N VAL A 146 -15.85 -0.72 -6.31
CA VAL A 146 -15.55 -0.26 -4.94
C VAL A 146 -16.79 -0.44 -4.05
N ALA A 147 -17.97 -0.08 -4.53
CA ALA A 147 -19.21 -0.29 -3.78
C ALA A 147 -19.48 -1.79 -3.53
N ALA A 148 -19.27 -2.63 -4.53
CA ALA A 148 -19.44 -4.08 -4.40
C ALA A 148 -18.47 -4.70 -3.39
N GLY A 149 -17.20 -4.30 -3.39
CA GLY A 149 -16.24 -4.83 -2.43
C GLY A 149 -16.43 -4.27 -1.01
N LEU A 150 -16.86 -3.01 -0.85
CA LEU A 150 -17.31 -2.49 0.45
C LEU A 150 -18.51 -3.26 1.01
N VAL A 151 -19.46 -3.65 0.16
CA VAL A 151 -20.58 -4.52 0.56
C VAL A 151 -20.09 -5.90 0.96
N ALA A 152 -19.20 -6.51 0.17
CA ALA A 152 -18.61 -7.80 0.50
C ALA A 152 -17.83 -7.76 1.82
N LEU A 153 -17.04 -6.70 2.04
CA LEU A 153 -16.34 -6.43 3.29
C LEU A 153 -17.32 -6.30 4.46
N GLY A 154 -18.38 -5.51 4.30
CA GLY A 154 -19.42 -5.36 5.32
C GLY A 154 -20.08 -6.69 5.68
N LEU A 155 -20.34 -7.55 4.69
CA LEU A 155 -20.87 -8.89 4.91
C LEU A 155 -19.88 -9.81 5.64
N VAL A 156 -18.59 -9.76 5.30
CA VAL A 156 -17.56 -10.54 5.99
C VAL A 156 -17.37 -10.09 7.44
N ILE A 157 -17.41 -8.78 7.70
CA ILE A 157 -17.35 -8.22 9.06
C ILE A 157 -18.60 -8.63 9.86
N ALA A 158 -19.78 -8.54 9.25
CA ALA A 158 -21.04 -8.92 9.92
C ALA A 158 -21.15 -10.43 10.15
N PHE A 159 -20.56 -11.24 9.27
CA PHE A 159 -20.65 -12.70 9.28
C PHE A 159 -19.25 -13.30 9.10
N THR A 160 -18.45 -13.26 10.17
CA THR A 160 -17.09 -13.81 10.19
C THR A 160 -17.04 -15.31 9.86
N GLU A 161 -18.15 -16.03 10.09
CA GLU A 161 -18.33 -17.42 9.67
C GLU A 161 -18.18 -17.62 8.15
N ILE A 162 -18.51 -16.64 7.31
CA ILE A 162 -18.34 -16.76 5.84
C ILE A 162 -16.86 -16.93 5.49
N ALA A 163 -15.96 -16.20 6.16
CA ALA A 163 -14.51 -16.31 5.95
C ALA A 163 -13.93 -17.60 6.54
N LEU A 164 -14.53 -18.11 7.63
CA LEU A 164 -14.06 -19.29 8.36
C LEU A 164 -14.74 -20.61 7.92
N TRP A 165 -15.78 -20.53 7.10
CA TRP A 165 -16.57 -21.68 6.69
C TRP A 165 -15.74 -22.72 5.94
N LEU A 166 -14.95 -22.29 4.96
CA LEU A 166 -14.10 -23.22 4.21
C LEU A 166 -12.92 -23.75 5.07
N PRO A 167 -12.16 -22.91 5.80
CA PRO A 167 -11.12 -23.39 6.71
C PRO A 167 -11.60 -24.36 7.79
N SER A 168 -12.82 -24.19 8.32
CA SER A 168 -13.37 -25.07 9.38
C SER A 168 -13.80 -26.46 8.88
N LYS A 169 -13.82 -26.68 7.56
CA LYS A 169 -14.15 -27.96 6.91
C LYS A 169 -12.92 -28.70 6.37
N MET A 170 -11.73 -28.10 6.48
CA MET A 170 -10.44 -28.67 6.10
C MET A 170 -9.70 -29.18 7.34
#